data_AF-A0AB73T667-F1
#
_entry.id   AF-A0AB73T667-F1
#
_cell.length_a   1.000
_cell.length_b   1.000
_cell.length_c   1.000
_cell.angle_alpha   90.00
_cell.angle_beta   90.00
_cell.angle_gamma   90.00
#
_symmetry.space_group_name_H-M   'P 1'
#
loop_
_entity.id
_entity.type
_entity.pdbx_description
1 polymer ?
#
loop_
_entity_poly.entity_id
_entity_poly.type
_entity_poly.pdbx_seq_one_letter_code
_entity_poly.pdbx_strand_id
1 'polypeptide(L)'
;MHTGFAQDGTLLEREGGTAQGGDGLKKQDKWYTASEYYQLGKSRLDMAARRESITRNVPLHQHEGVEQIFIISGRGSITVNGLTYGIEGGSFINLNPYHFYSIKVDEEMRLYSLSGSLALPVTSTLHGFVNENISDFLYEGAPVVLCTGSRAQKVRTAFEEILREYEEKELGYESISCYKFMELEELFKRYSLMDACESPQMPSAEWKAVGTIMLTTHQNLSLEEMARDYGMEPQELNQKLRIATGYSFRQLIHLSRMFNVCSLLEFEDLSIAFIAKLFCYSSMNTFYREFKKYTGLTPEEYRNEGRGHARHPGAAYQSIALELLAYVHSNYRDKLTGAMAARDFHISVSLLQKIIKSHFKCSFSELVAEVRVRYASVMLCATQMPVCDIAVLTGFENISTFNRAFKEYMKETAGEYRRSMQEQDSP
;
A
#
# COMPACT_ATOMS: atom_id res chain seq x y z
N MET A 1 8.90 6.80 66.46
CA MET A 1 7.55 6.90 67.05
C MET A 1 6.55 6.54 65.97
N HIS A 2 5.72 5.53 66.25
CA HIS A 2 4.39 5.20 65.71
C HIS A 2 4.16 5.18 64.17
N THR A 3 4.00 4.00 63.53
CA THR A 3 2.72 3.23 63.32
C THR A 3 1.64 4.05 62.60
N GLY A 4 0.93 3.61 61.55
CA GLY A 4 0.70 2.25 61.05
C GLY A 4 -0.20 2.20 59.80
N PHE A 5 -0.79 1.02 59.64
CA PHE A 5 -1.43 0.35 58.49
C PHE A 5 -2.74 0.92 57.91
N ALA A 6 -3.12 0.27 56.79
CA ALA A 6 -4.48 -0.03 56.27
C ALA A 6 -5.14 1.05 55.39
N GLN A 7 -6.02 0.77 54.43
CA GLN A 7 -6.42 -0.36 53.57
C GLN A 7 -7.70 0.16 52.87
N ASP A 8 -7.93 -0.20 51.60
CA ASP A 8 -9.25 -0.30 50.92
C ASP A 8 -10.25 0.88 50.87
N GLY A 9 -10.89 0.98 49.70
CA GLY A 9 -12.31 1.34 49.65
C GLY A 9 -12.70 2.46 48.71
N THR A 10 -13.05 2.08 47.47
CA THR A 10 -14.26 2.51 46.74
C THR A 10 -14.54 4.01 46.52
N LEU A 11 -14.49 4.38 45.24
CA LEU A 11 -15.53 5.09 44.47
C LEU A 11 -16.53 5.94 45.28
N LEU A 12 -16.44 7.25 45.10
CA LEU A 12 -17.60 8.14 45.17
C LEU A 12 -17.71 8.92 43.87
N GLU A 13 -18.68 8.53 43.05
CA GLU A 13 -19.35 9.41 42.11
C GLU A 13 -19.89 10.63 42.87
N ARG A 14 -19.57 11.83 42.38
CA ARG A 14 -20.41 13.01 42.57
C ARG A 14 -20.54 13.75 41.25
N GLU A 15 -21.76 13.73 40.75
CA GLU A 15 -22.25 14.58 39.67
C GLU A 15 -22.19 16.07 40.05
N GLY A 16 -22.04 16.92 39.03
CA GLY A 16 -22.66 18.24 38.96
C GLY A 16 -22.03 19.36 39.79
N GLY A 17 -20.96 19.96 39.29
CA GLY A 17 -20.45 21.24 39.76
C GLY A 17 -19.83 22.06 38.63
N THR A 18 -20.58 23.01 38.10
CA THR A 18 -20.09 24.04 37.17
C THR A 18 -18.96 24.84 37.81
N ALA A 19 -17.73 24.58 37.40
CA ALA A 19 -16.59 25.46 37.63
C ALA A 19 -16.02 25.88 36.28
N GLN A 20 -16.41 27.08 35.85
CA GLN A 20 -15.67 27.85 34.86
C GLN A 20 -14.27 28.14 35.41
N GLY A 21 -13.25 28.01 34.57
CA GLY A 21 -11.92 28.54 34.86
C GLY A 21 -10.83 27.49 35.11
N GLY A 22 -10.63 26.60 34.16
CA GLY A 22 -9.32 26.01 33.89
C GLY A 22 -9.02 26.29 32.43
N ASP A 23 -7.97 27.06 32.16
CA ASP A 23 -7.50 27.45 30.83
C ASP A 23 -7.08 26.19 30.08
N GLY A 24 -8.07 25.48 29.54
CA GLY A 24 -7.85 24.36 28.64
C GLY A 24 -7.05 24.88 27.47
N LEU A 25 -5.95 24.19 27.15
CA LEU A 25 -5.15 24.39 25.94
C LEU A 25 -6.07 24.84 24.81
N LYS A 26 -6.08 26.15 24.54
CA LYS A 26 -6.82 26.71 23.41
C LYS A 26 -6.26 25.98 22.21
N LYS A 27 -7.12 25.23 21.50
CA LYS A 27 -6.77 24.70 20.18
C LYS A 27 -6.21 25.87 19.38
N GLN A 28 -4.92 25.80 19.10
CA GLN A 28 -4.22 26.87 18.45
C GLN A 28 -4.45 26.66 16.95
N ASP A 29 -5.51 27.27 16.41
CA ASP A 29 -5.99 27.16 15.00
C ASP A 29 -4.99 27.66 13.94
N LYS A 30 -3.71 27.85 14.29
CA LYS A 30 -2.71 28.54 13.47
C LYS A 30 -1.63 27.64 12.89
N TRP A 31 -1.61 26.36 13.23
CA TRP A 31 -0.63 25.44 12.67
C TRP A 31 -1.36 24.32 11.96
N TYR A 32 -1.08 24.23 10.66
CA TYR A 32 -1.25 23.01 9.89
C TYR A 32 0.15 22.49 9.67
N THR A 33 0.57 21.58 10.52
CA THR A 33 1.84 20.86 10.38
C THR A 33 1.67 19.76 9.33
N ALA A 34 2.74 19.42 8.62
CA ALA A 34 2.72 18.28 7.70
C ALA A 34 2.30 16.98 8.40
N SER A 35 2.41 16.89 9.73
CA SER A 35 1.92 15.78 10.56
C SER A 35 0.40 15.75 10.76
N GLU A 36 -0.27 16.90 10.88
CA GLU A 36 -1.75 17.00 10.95
C GLU A 36 -2.42 16.64 9.62
N TYR A 37 -1.65 16.76 8.52
CA TYR A 37 -1.99 16.26 7.19
C TYR A 37 -2.24 14.73 7.16
N TYR A 38 -1.47 13.97 7.94
CA TYR A 38 -1.50 12.50 7.97
C TYR A 38 -2.32 11.94 9.14
N GLN A 39 -2.77 12.77 10.09
CA GLN A 39 -3.51 12.35 11.29
C GLN A 39 -5.04 12.36 11.15
N LEU A 40 -5.59 12.54 9.94
CA LEU A 40 -7.04 12.54 9.69
C LEU A 40 -7.42 11.35 8.81
N GLY A 41 -7.61 10.20 9.45
CA GLY A 41 -8.15 9.00 8.80
C GLY A 41 -7.86 7.77 9.62
N LYS A 42 -8.90 7.12 10.16
CA LYS A 42 -8.78 5.78 10.73
C LYS A 42 -8.17 4.81 9.71
N SER A 43 -7.39 3.86 10.21
CA SER A 43 -6.92 2.61 9.58
C SER A 43 -7.39 2.34 8.16
N ARG A 44 -6.44 2.33 7.23
CA ARG A 44 -6.66 1.90 5.84
C ARG A 44 -6.20 0.47 5.56
N LEU A 45 -5.71 -0.26 6.56
CA LEU A 45 -5.06 -1.55 6.34
C LEU A 45 -5.80 -2.64 7.11
N ASP A 46 -6.60 -3.39 6.36
CA ASP A 46 -7.17 -4.64 6.84
C ASP A 46 -6.04 -5.68 6.92
N MET A 47 -5.32 -5.66 8.04
CA MET A 47 -4.29 -6.63 8.38
C MET A 47 -4.65 -7.29 9.70
N ALA A 48 -4.52 -8.60 9.76
CA ALA A 48 -4.65 -9.40 10.97
C ALA A 48 -3.31 -10.08 11.25
N ALA A 49 -2.89 -10.05 12.52
CA ALA A 49 -1.70 -10.72 13.00
C ALA A 49 -2.10 -11.76 14.06
N ARG A 50 -1.60 -13.00 13.94
CA ARG A 50 -1.99 -14.10 14.82
C ARG A 50 -0.82 -15.00 15.19
N ARG A 51 -0.94 -15.61 16.38
CA ARG A 51 -0.13 -16.76 16.80
C ARG A 51 -1.01 -17.98 16.69
N GLU A 52 -0.58 -18.95 15.89
CA GLU A 52 -1.41 -20.10 15.54
C GLU A 52 -0.63 -21.41 15.71
N SER A 53 -1.36 -22.52 15.71
CA SER A 53 -0.78 -23.85 15.71
C SER A 53 -1.55 -24.74 14.76
N ILE A 54 -0.84 -25.37 13.83
CA ILE A 54 -1.41 -26.29 12.85
C ILE A 54 -1.10 -27.71 13.30
N THR A 55 -2.14 -28.44 13.68
CA THR A 55 -2.07 -29.84 14.16
C THR A 55 -2.62 -30.85 13.16
N ARG A 56 -3.26 -30.38 12.09
CA ARG A 56 -3.92 -31.21 11.06
C ARG A 56 -3.57 -30.69 9.68
N ASN A 57 -3.63 -31.59 8.69
CA ASN A 57 -3.43 -31.21 7.30
C ASN A 57 -4.44 -30.14 6.88
N VAL A 58 -3.93 -29.11 6.21
CA VAL A 58 -4.73 -28.05 5.60
C VAL A 58 -5.02 -28.47 4.15
N PRO A 59 -6.29 -28.65 3.77
CA PRO A 59 -6.63 -29.06 2.41
C PRO A 59 -6.29 -27.96 1.39
N LEU A 60 -6.28 -28.33 0.11
CA LEU A 60 -6.04 -27.38 -0.98
C LEU A 60 -7.07 -26.25 -0.95
N HIS A 61 -6.59 -25.03 -0.87
CA HIS A 61 -7.41 -23.82 -0.90
C HIS A 61 -6.60 -22.62 -1.39
N GLN A 62 -7.23 -21.44 -1.36
CA GLN A 62 -6.71 -20.15 -1.82
C GLN A 62 -7.44 -19.05 -1.03
N HIS A 63 -6.82 -17.88 -0.90
CA HIS A 63 -7.40 -16.70 -0.25
C HIS A 63 -7.31 -15.47 -1.16
N GLU A 64 -8.14 -14.45 -0.90
CA GLU A 64 -8.24 -13.24 -1.73
C GLU A 64 -7.14 -12.20 -1.42
N GLY A 65 -6.54 -12.28 -0.23
CA GLY A 65 -5.50 -11.37 0.24
C GLY A 65 -4.08 -11.91 0.10
N VAL A 66 -3.14 -11.27 0.78
CA VAL A 66 -1.80 -11.82 1.03
C VAL A 66 -1.75 -12.50 2.38
N GLU A 67 -0.89 -13.50 2.49
CA GLU A 67 -0.62 -14.20 3.75
C GLU A 67 0.89 -14.47 3.88
N GLN A 68 1.48 -14.02 4.98
CA GLN A 68 2.86 -14.32 5.35
C GLN A 68 2.87 -15.21 6.59
N ILE A 69 3.63 -16.29 6.53
CA ILE A 69 3.72 -17.28 7.62
C ILE A 69 5.19 -17.45 8.01
N PHE A 70 5.46 -17.40 9.31
CA PHE A 70 6.77 -17.76 9.86
C PHE A 70 6.62 -18.93 10.83
N ILE A 71 7.23 -20.07 10.48
CA ILE A 71 7.19 -21.28 11.31
C ILE A 71 8.23 -21.15 12.43
N ILE A 72 7.77 -21.23 13.68
CA ILE A 72 8.62 -21.13 14.87
C ILE A 72 9.21 -22.50 15.21
N SER A 73 8.38 -23.54 15.14
CA SER A 73 8.76 -24.92 15.46
C SER A 73 7.82 -25.90 14.75
N GLY A 74 8.23 -27.16 14.64
CA GLY A 74 7.50 -28.22 13.96
C GLY A 74 8.03 -28.47 12.55
N ARG A 75 7.37 -29.37 11.81
CA ARG A 75 7.79 -29.83 10.50
C ARG A 75 6.61 -30.31 9.66
N GLY A 76 6.72 -30.14 8.35
CA GLY A 76 5.83 -30.73 7.38
C GLY A 76 6.24 -30.40 5.95
N SER A 77 5.26 -30.30 5.08
CA SER A 77 5.45 -29.84 3.70
C SER A 77 4.29 -28.96 3.27
N ILE A 78 4.59 -27.89 2.53
CA ILE A 78 3.59 -27.08 1.83
C ILE A 78 3.66 -27.40 0.34
N THR A 79 2.52 -27.64 -0.28
CA THR A 79 2.42 -27.73 -1.74
C THR A 79 1.78 -26.46 -2.24
N VAL A 80 2.48 -25.70 -3.08
CA VAL A 80 2.00 -24.44 -3.69
C VAL A 80 2.05 -24.60 -5.20
N ASN A 81 0.91 -24.41 -5.86
CA ASN A 81 0.79 -24.54 -7.32
C ASN A 81 1.46 -25.81 -7.88
N GLY A 82 1.27 -26.94 -7.19
CA GLY A 82 1.78 -28.26 -7.58
C GLY A 82 3.24 -28.55 -7.22
N LEU A 83 3.99 -27.56 -6.72
CA LEU A 83 5.35 -27.77 -6.21
C LEU A 83 5.33 -27.97 -4.70
N THR A 84 6.03 -29.00 -4.23
CA THR A 84 6.08 -29.35 -2.80
C THR A 84 7.41 -28.92 -2.19
N TYR A 85 7.33 -28.14 -1.12
CA TYR A 85 8.44 -27.62 -0.35
C TYR A 85 8.40 -28.21 1.06
N GLY A 86 9.56 -28.65 1.57
CA GLY A 86 9.70 -28.98 2.98
C GLY A 86 9.63 -27.70 3.83
N ILE A 87 8.90 -27.75 4.94
CA ILE A 87 8.80 -26.64 5.89
C ILE A 87 9.14 -27.13 7.29
N GLU A 88 9.89 -26.31 8.02
CA GLU A 88 10.29 -26.53 9.41
C GLU A 88 10.52 -25.21 10.14
N GLY A 89 10.87 -25.26 11.44
CA GLY A 89 11.22 -24.07 12.21
C GLY A 89 12.26 -23.18 11.50
N GLY A 90 11.92 -21.90 11.31
CA GLY A 90 12.69 -20.93 10.52
C GLY A 90 12.18 -20.75 9.09
N SER A 91 11.23 -21.55 8.62
CA SER A 91 10.62 -21.36 7.29
C SER A 91 9.78 -20.10 7.27
N PHE A 92 10.08 -19.22 6.32
CA PHE A 92 9.34 -18.01 6.02
C PHE A 92 8.63 -18.18 4.69
N ILE A 93 7.31 -18.04 4.68
CA ILE A 93 6.43 -18.35 3.56
C ILE A 93 5.68 -17.07 3.17
N ASN A 94 5.61 -16.78 1.87
CA ASN A 94 4.82 -15.68 1.32
C ASN A 94 3.79 -16.22 0.32
N LEU A 95 2.52 -15.99 0.60
CA LEU A 95 1.39 -16.50 -0.16
C LEU A 95 0.59 -15.34 -0.74
N ASN A 96 0.41 -15.39 -2.05
CA ASN A 96 -0.34 -14.40 -2.82
C ASN A 96 -1.67 -15.00 -3.28
N PRO A 97 -2.65 -14.19 -3.69
CA PRO A 97 -3.96 -14.70 -4.07
C PRO A 97 -3.98 -15.55 -5.34
N TYR A 98 -2.87 -15.72 -6.07
CA TYR A 98 -2.76 -16.69 -7.17
C TYR A 98 -2.14 -18.04 -6.72
N HIS A 99 -1.75 -18.17 -5.46
CA HIS A 99 -1.25 -19.41 -4.88
C HIS A 99 -2.41 -20.29 -4.41
N PHE A 100 -2.54 -21.44 -5.03
CA PHE A 100 -3.29 -22.57 -4.50
C PHE A 100 -2.35 -23.40 -3.66
N TYR A 101 -2.69 -23.60 -2.39
CA TYR A 101 -1.80 -24.31 -1.50
C TYR A 101 -2.49 -25.26 -0.54
N SER A 102 -1.73 -26.26 -0.09
CA SER A 102 -2.11 -27.22 0.95
C SER A 102 -0.92 -27.47 1.86
N ILE A 103 -1.19 -27.80 3.12
CA ILE A 103 -0.14 -28.08 4.11
C ILE A 103 -0.36 -29.49 4.64
N LYS A 104 0.70 -30.29 4.57
CA LYS A 104 0.78 -31.58 5.27
C LYS A 104 1.62 -31.39 6.53
N VAL A 105 1.07 -31.82 7.66
CA VAL A 105 1.70 -31.70 8.97
C VAL A 105 2.30 -33.05 9.35
N ASP A 106 3.61 -33.08 9.58
CA ASP A 106 4.29 -34.27 10.10
C ASP A 106 4.49 -34.12 11.63
N GLU A 107 4.81 -32.92 12.10
CA GLU A 107 4.89 -32.53 13.51
C GLU A 107 4.10 -31.23 13.72
N GLU A 108 3.47 -31.06 14.90
CA GLU A 108 2.71 -29.84 15.23
C GLU A 108 3.53 -28.58 14.95
N MET A 109 3.01 -27.71 14.09
CA MET A 109 3.67 -26.47 13.71
C MET A 109 3.12 -25.31 14.51
N ARG A 110 3.99 -24.59 15.22
CA ARG A 110 3.67 -23.30 15.83
C ARG A 110 4.17 -22.20 14.93
N LEU A 111 3.34 -21.19 14.67
CA LEU A 111 3.65 -20.17 13.68
C LEU A 111 3.10 -18.80 14.03
N TYR A 112 3.68 -17.80 13.38
CA TYR A 112 3.08 -16.48 13.24
C TYR A 112 2.48 -16.35 11.85
N SER A 113 1.27 -15.81 11.76
CA SER A 113 0.60 -15.52 10.49
C SER A 113 0.19 -14.04 10.44
N LEU A 114 0.46 -13.42 9.30
CA LEU A 114 -0.02 -12.10 8.94
C LEU A 114 -0.86 -12.26 7.69
N SER A 115 -2.11 -11.82 7.73
CA SER A 115 -3.00 -11.84 6.57
C SER A 115 -3.54 -10.44 6.33
N GLY A 116 -3.71 -10.04 5.06
CA GLY A 116 -4.35 -8.77 4.77
C GLY A 116 -4.62 -8.54 3.30
N SER A 117 -5.14 -7.35 2.97
CA SER A 117 -5.42 -6.98 1.59
C SER A 117 -4.14 -6.94 0.72
N LEU A 118 -4.31 -7.20 -0.58
CA LEU A 118 -3.32 -6.93 -1.63
C LEU A 118 -2.86 -5.46 -1.71
N ALA A 119 -3.54 -4.52 -1.06
CA ALA A 119 -3.05 -3.14 -0.96
C ALA A 119 -1.70 -3.07 -0.20
N LEU A 120 -1.43 -3.96 0.76
CA LEU A 120 -0.18 -4.01 1.54
C LEU A 120 1.09 -4.17 0.68
N PRO A 121 1.20 -5.19 -0.20
CA PRO A 121 2.37 -5.30 -1.09
C PRO A 121 2.40 -4.20 -2.16
N VAL A 122 1.25 -3.69 -2.61
CA VAL A 122 1.18 -2.61 -3.60
C VAL A 122 1.74 -1.31 -3.02
N THR A 123 1.40 -0.95 -1.78
CA THR A 123 1.96 0.25 -1.11
C THR A 123 3.47 0.17 -0.91
N SER A 124 4.01 -1.04 -0.70
CA SER A 124 5.46 -1.27 -0.64
C SER A 124 6.15 -1.00 -1.99
N THR A 125 5.48 -1.31 -3.08
CA THR A 125 6.01 -1.16 -4.45
C THR A 125 5.92 0.29 -4.94
N LEU A 126 4.91 1.06 -4.49
CA LEU A 126 4.73 2.47 -4.84
C LEU A 126 5.87 3.38 -4.31
N HIS A 127 6.62 2.95 -3.30
CA HIS A 127 7.73 3.71 -2.72
C HIS A 127 9.12 3.33 -3.26
N GLY A 128 9.21 2.41 -4.23
CA GLY A 128 10.47 1.76 -4.62
C GLY A 128 11.09 2.24 -5.93
N PHE A 129 12.22 2.94 -5.81
CA PHE A 129 13.27 3.06 -6.82
C PHE A 129 13.88 1.68 -7.17
N VAL A 130 13.34 0.91 -8.13
CA VAL A 130 14.08 -0.20 -8.78
C VAL A 130 13.56 -0.41 -10.21
N ASN A 131 14.51 -0.50 -11.15
CA ASN A 131 14.32 -0.73 -12.59
C ASN A 131 14.16 -2.24 -12.89
N GLU A 132 13.19 -2.58 -13.75
CA GLU A 132 12.98 -3.80 -14.57
C GLU A 132 13.05 -5.21 -13.90
N ASN A 133 11.98 -6.00 -14.13
CA ASN A 133 11.79 -7.44 -13.82
C ASN A 133 11.53 -7.90 -12.35
N ILE A 134 10.92 -7.07 -11.52
CA ILE A 134 10.34 -7.54 -10.23
C ILE A 134 9.15 -8.49 -10.45
N SER A 135 8.41 -8.37 -11.56
CA SER A 135 7.31 -9.28 -11.91
C SER A 135 7.79 -10.72 -11.95
N ASP A 136 8.86 -11.00 -12.69
CA ASP A 136 9.36 -12.36 -12.89
C ASP A 136 9.79 -12.94 -11.55
N PHE A 137 10.39 -12.15 -10.67
CA PHE A 137 10.78 -12.61 -9.34
C PHE A 137 9.61 -12.79 -8.36
N LEU A 138 8.63 -11.87 -8.34
CA LEU A 138 7.43 -11.99 -7.51
C LEU A 138 6.57 -13.20 -7.89
N TYR A 139 6.63 -13.62 -9.16
CA TYR A 139 5.75 -14.64 -9.72
C TYR A 139 6.44 -15.98 -10.02
N GLU A 140 7.77 -16.02 -10.20
CA GLU A 140 8.55 -17.24 -10.45
C GLU A 140 9.43 -17.66 -9.26
N GLY A 141 9.58 -16.81 -8.24
CA GLY A 141 10.31 -17.13 -7.02
C GLY A 141 9.64 -18.21 -6.17
N ALA A 142 10.44 -18.98 -5.43
CA ALA A 142 9.88 -19.96 -4.49
C ALA A 142 9.08 -19.24 -3.38
N PRO A 143 7.86 -19.69 -3.04
CA PRO A 143 7.02 -19.08 -2.02
C PRO A 143 7.48 -19.40 -0.59
N VAL A 144 8.61 -20.11 -0.44
CA VAL A 144 9.18 -20.57 0.83
C VAL A 144 10.68 -20.28 0.85
N VAL A 145 11.15 -19.73 1.96
CA VAL A 145 12.56 -19.48 2.25
C VAL A 145 12.89 -20.06 3.62
N LEU A 146 13.92 -20.88 3.73
CA LEU A 146 14.40 -21.37 5.03
C LEU A 146 15.36 -20.36 5.63
N CYS A 147 14.90 -19.59 6.61
CA CYS A 147 15.74 -18.62 7.32
C CYS A 147 16.48 -19.31 8.47
N THR A 148 17.80 -19.15 8.52
CA THR A 148 18.64 -19.65 9.63
C THR A 148 19.46 -18.53 10.28
N GLY A 149 19.92 -18.75 11.52
CA GLY A 149 20.78 -17.81 12.24
C GLY A 149 20.22 -16.38 12.30
N SER A 150 21.01 -15.41 11.83
CA SER A 150 20.62 -14.00 11.84
C SER A 150 19.44 -13.68 10.91
N ARG A 151 19.24 -14.43 9.82
CA ARG A 151 18.07 -14.26 8.93
C ARG A 151 16.79 -14.59 9.69
N ALA A 152 16.77 -15.74 10.37
CA ALA A 152 15.64 -16.20 11.16
C ALA A 152 15.29 -15.20 12.28
N GLN A 153 16.31 -14.70 12.98
CA GLN A 153 16.10 -13.75 14.06
C GLN A 153 15.46 -12.45 13.57
N LYS A 154 15.93 -11.89 12.45
CA LYS A 154 15.37 -10.65 11.88
C LYS A 154 13.90 -10.80 11.51
N VAL A 155 13.56 -11.87 10.77
CA VAL A 155 12.18 -12.15 10.36
C VAL A 155 11.31 -12.34 11.59
N ARG A 156 11.74 -13.18 12.53
CA ARG A 156 11.02 -13.45 13.78
C ARG A 156 10.72 -12.17 14.57
N THR A 157 11.73 -11.32 14.76
CA THR A 157 11.57 -10.06 15.50
C THR A 157 10.55 -9.15 14.83
N ALA A 158 10.57 -9.01 13.49
CA ALA A 158 9.59 -8.20 12.78
C ALA A 158 8.14 -8.74 12.95
N PHE A 159 7.94 -10.06 12.89
CA PHE A 159 6.63 -10.66 13.21
C PHE A 159 6.19 -10.40 14.65
N GLU A 160 7.09 -10.59 15.63
CA GLU A 160 6.80 -10.39 17.05
C GLU A 160 6.46 -8.92 17.36
N GLU A 161 7.10 -7.96 16.70
CA GLU A 161 6.79 -6.53 16.80
C GLU A 161 5.40 -6.22 16.23
N ILE A 162 5.06 -6.72 15.04
CA ILE A 162 3.71 -6.52 14.46
C ILE A 162 2.64 -7.14 15.37
N LEU A 163 2.89 -8.34 15.90
CA LEU A 163 1.97 -8.99 16.83
C LEU A 163 1.76 -8.14 18.09
N ARG A 164 2.82 -7.56 18.64
CA ARG A 164 2.74 -6.66 19.81
C ARG A 164 1.94 -5.41 19.50
N GLU A 165 2.23 -4.73 18.39
CA GLU A 165 1.48 -3.55 17.93
C GLU A 165 -0.02 -3.85 17.82
N TYR A 166 -0.37 -5.03 17.30
CA TYR A 166 -1.77 -5.45 17.15
C TYR A 166 -2.46 -5.81 18.47
N GLU A 167 -1.71 -6.28 19.46
CA GLU A 167 -2.18 -6.61 20.80
C GLU A 167 -2.37 -5.36 21.67
N GLU A 168 -1.38 -4.46 21.66
CA GLU A 168 -1.35 -3.28 22.50
C GLU A 168 -2.18 -2.13 21.92
N LYS A 169 -2.27 -2.05 20.59
CA LYS A 169 -3.03 -1.03 19.84
C LYS A 169 -2.70 0.39 20.28
N GLU A 170 -1.42 0.66 20.52
CA GLU A 170 -0.93 1.99 20.85
C GLU A 170 -1.19 2.99 19.71
N LEU A 171 -1.06 4.29 20.00
CA LEU A 171 -1.27 5.32 19.00
C LEU A 171 -0.28 5.14 17.84
N GLY A 172 -0.80 4.90 16.63
CA GLY A 172 0.01 4.70 15.43
C GLY A 172 0.36 3.25 15.11
N TYR A 173 -0.16 2.27 15.86
CA TYR A 173 0.15 0.85 15.69
C TYR A 173 -0.04 0.36 14.24
N GLU A 174 -1.03 0.86 13.52
CA GLU A 174 -1.34 0.49 12.13
C GLU A 174 -0.25 0.92 11.16
N SER A 175 0.29 2.12 11.35
CA SER A 175 1.39 2.64 10.55
C SER A 175 2.68 1.87 10.83
N ILE A 176 2.98 1.60 12.10
CA ILE A 176 4.15 0.81 12.50
C ILE A 176 4.04 -0.59 11.91
N SER A 177 2.87 -1.22 12.07
CA SER A 177 2.57 -2.55 11.53
C SER A 177 2.74 -2.59 10.00
N CYS A 178 2.32 -1.55 9.28
CA CYS A 178 2.53 -1.42 7.84
C CYS A 178 4.02 -1.34 7.48
N TYR A 179 4.79 -0.48 8.14
CA TYR A 179 6.24 -0.36 7.88
C TYR A 179 6.98 -1.67 8.13
N LYS A 180 6.57 -2.39 9.18
CA LYS A 180 7.13 -3.71 9.51
C LYS A 180 6.72 -4.79 8.52
N PHE A 181 5.49 -4.76 8.02
CA PHE A 181 5.07 -5.63 6.92
C PHE A 181 5.88 -5.36 5.64
N MET A 182 6.12 -4.10 5.29
CA MET A 182 6.98 -3.72 4.17
C MET A 182 8.43 -4.20 4.37
N GLU A 183 8.95 -4.14 5.59
CA GLU A 183 10.25 -4.73 5.94
C GLU A 183 10.27 -6.24 5.68
N LEU A 184 9.24 -6.97 6.12
CA LEU A 184 9.11 -8.42 5.88
C LEU A 184 9.06 -8.77 4.39
N GLU A 185 8.29 -8.03 3.59
CA GLU A 185 8.24 -8.19 2.13
C GLU A 185 9.62 -8.05 1.49
N GLU A 186 10.38 -7.02 1.87
CA GLU A 186 11.72 -6.78 1.34
C GLU A 186 12.74 -7.85 1.81
N LEU A 187 12.62 -8.31 3.06
CA LEU A 187 13.43 -9.42 3.57
C LEU A 187 13.14 -10.72 2.83
N PHE A 188 11.86 -11.03 2.58
CA PHE A 188 11.47 -12.22 1.83
C PHE A 188 12.10 -12.20 0.43
N LYS A 189 11.95 -11.09 -0.28
CA LYS A 189 12.50 -10.92 -1.63
C LYS A 189 14.01 -11.10 -1.64
N ARG A 190 14.71 -10.43 -0.72
CA ARG A 190 16.15 -10.52 -0.58
C ARG A 190 16.63 -11.94 -0.34
N TYR A 191 16.01 -12.66 0.59
CA TYR A 191 16.46 -14.00 0.93
C TYR A 191 16.11 -15.03 -0.15
N SER A 192 14.94 -14.92 -0.75
CA SER A 192 14.54 -15.76 -1.89
C SER A 192 15.48 -15.55 -3.10
N LEU A 193 15.91 -14.32 -3.40
CA LEU A 193 16.94 -14.05 -4.43
C LEU A 193 18.28 -14.72 -4.13
N MET A 194 18.70 -14.74 -2.86
CA MET A 194 19.96 -15.37 -2.47
C MET A 194 19.92 -16.89 -2.61
N ASP A 195 18.74 -17.49 -2.40
CA ASP A 195 18.56 -18.94 -2.37
C ASP A 195 18.13 -19.52 -3.75
N ALA A 196 17.59 -18.69 -4.66
CA ALA A 196 17.12 -19.09 -6.00
C ALA A 196 18.22 -19.66 -6.93
N CYS A 197 19.50 -19.57 -6.56
CA CYS A 197 20.63 -20.04 -7.36
C CYS A 197 20.83 -21.57 -7.36
N GLU A 198 20.08 -22.36 -6.59
CA GLU A 198 20.49 -23.76 -6.31
C GLU A 198 19.79 -24.87 -7.13
N SER A 199 18.57 -24.67 -7.67
CA SER A 199 17.94 -25.52 -8.74
C SER A 199 16.44 -25.20 -8.87
N PRO A 200 15.96 -24.51 -9.92
CA PRO A 200 14.54 -24.19 -10.05
C PRO A 200 13.71 -25.46 -10.33
N GLN A 201 12.76 -25.76 -9.44
CA GLN A 201 11.72 -26.75 -9.74
C GLN A 201 10.73 -26.14 -10.73
N MET A 202 10.50 -26.82 -11.85
CA MET A 202 9.56 -26.36 -12.87
C MET A 202 8.17 -26.93 -12.59
N PRO A 203 7.13 -26.09 -12.49
CA PRO A 203 5.76 -26.56 -12.36
C PRO A 203 5.35 -27.41 -13.59
N SER A 204 4.39 -28.31 -13.41
CA SER A 204 3.78 -29.01 -14.53
C SER A 204 3.04 -28.01 -15.44
N ALA A 205 2.76 -28.40 -16.68
CA ALA A 205 2.21 -27.49 -17.69
C ALA A 205 0.85 -26.91 -17.28
N GLU A 206 0.01 -27.68 -16.57
CA GLU A 206 -1.25 -27.17 -16.03
C GLU A 206 -1.07 -26.09 -14.96
N TRP A 207 -0.05 -26.17 -14.11
CA TRP A 207 0.24 -25.14 -13.10
C TRP A 207 0.91 -23.90 -13.68
N LYS A 208 1.72 -24.06 -14.74
CA LYS A 208 2.16 -22.92 -15.55
C LYS A 208 0.97 -22.20 -16.18
N ALA A 209 0.01 -22.94 -16.73
CA ALA A 209 -1.22 -22.38 -17.27
C ALA A 209 -2.05 -21.66 -16.19
N VAL A 210 -2.18 -22.21 -14.97
CA VAL A 210 -2.81 -21.49 -13.84
C VAL A 210 -2.10 -20.17 -13.57
N GLY A 211 -0.76 -20.17 -13.49
CA GLY A 211 0.04 -18.95 -13.33
C GLY A 211 -0.26 -17.93 -14.43
N THR A 212 -0.20 -18.33 -15.70
CA THR A 212 -0.51 -17.45 -16.84
C THR A 212 -1.92 -16.85 -16.72
N ILE A 213 -2.93 -17.67 -16.40
CA ILE A 213 -4.32 -17.22 -16.27
C ILE A 213 -4.48 -16.22 -15.12
N MET A 214 -3.88 -16.52 -13.96
CA MET A 214 -4.04 -15.69 -12.77
C MET A 214 -3.33 -14.35 -12.88
N LEU A 215 -2.24 -14.28 -13.65
CA LEU A 215 -1.40 -13.10 -13.81
C LEU A 215 -1.75 -12.25 -15.04
N THR A 216 -2.37 -12.84 -16.07
CA THR A 216 -2.75 -12.11 -17.29
C THR A 216 -4.19 -11.60 -17.20
N THR A 217 -4.35 -10.39 -16.64
CA THR A 217 -5.66 -9.87 -16.20
C THR A 217 -6.36 -8.96 -17.21
N HIS A 218 -5.59 -8.33 -18.12
CA HIS A 218 -6.05 -7.28 -19.03
C HIS A 218 -6.25 -7.75 -20.49
N GLN A 219 -6.00 -9.03 -20.77
CA GLN A 219 -6.15 -9.60 -22.12
C GLN A 219 -7.25 -10.67 -22.12
N ASN A 220 -7.90 -10.84 -23.28
CA ASN A 220 -8.81 -11.96 -23.48
C ASN A 220 -8.00 -13.20 -23.82
N LEU A 221 -7.75 -14.05 -22.82
CA LEU A 221 -7.12 -15.34 -23.03
C LEU A 221 -8.08 -16.31 -23.72
N SER A 222 -7.62 -16.98 -24.78
CA SER A 222 -8.31 -18.11 -25.41
C SER A 222 -7.80 -19.43 -24.82
N LEU A 223 -8.73 -20.34 -24.54
CA LEU A 223 -8.38 -21.71 -24.12
C LEU A 223 -7.62 -22.44 -25.25
N GLU A 224 -8.03 -22.19 -26.50
CA GLU A 224 -7.48 -22.81 -27.70
C GLU A 224 -6.04 -22.35 -27.98
N GLU A 225 -5.75 -21.06 -27.77
CA GLU A 225 -4.39 -20.53 -27.89
C GLU A 225 -3.50 -21.05 -26.76
N MET A 226 -3.97 -20.98 -25.51
CA MET A 226 -3.19 -21.45 -24.36
C MET A 226 -2.92 -22.96 -24.44
N ALA A 227 -3.91 -23.77 -24.82
CA ALA A 227 -3.70 -25.21 -24.98
C ALA A 227 -2.63 -25.51 -26.04
N ARG A 228 -2.63 -24.76 -27.15
CA ARG A 228 -1.61 -24.87 -28.20
C ARG A 228 -0.21 -24.52 -27.69
N ASP A 229 -0.08 -23.44 -26.91
CA ASP A 229 1.21 -23.01 -26.35
C ASP A 229 1.81 -24.06 -25.39
N TYR A 230 0.95 -24.81 -24.70
CA TYR A 230 1.35 -25.92 -23.81
C TYR A 230 1.35 -27.30 -24.49
N GLY A 231 1.10 -27.38 -25.80
CA GLY A 231 1.13 -28.64 -26.56
C GLY A 231 0.02 -29.62 -26.18
N MET A 232 -1.15 -29.12 -25.78
CA MET A 232 -2.32 -29.90 -25.35
C MET A 232 -3.54 -29.60 -26.21
N GLU A 233 -4.52 -30.51 -26.19
CA GLU A 233 -5.86 -30.22 -26.69
C GLU A 233 -6.65 -29.35 -25.70
N PRO A 234 -7.53 -28.43 -26.17
CA PRO A 234 -8.29 -27.52 -25.30
C PRO A 234 -9.08 -28.23 -24.18
N GLN A 235 -9.67 -29.39 -24.50
CA GLN A 235 -10.43 -30.19 -23.55
C GLN A 235 -9.52 -30.82 -22.48
N GLU A 236 -8.32 -31.26 -22.87
CA GLU A 236 -7.32 -31.84 -21.98
C GLU A 236 -6.83 -30.79 -20.98
N LEU A 237 -6.45 -29.60 -21.46
CA LEU A 237 -6.01 -28.49 -20.59
C LEU A 237 -7.12 -28.14 -19.58
N ASN A 238 -8.36 -27.96 -20.04
CA ASN A 238 -9.46 -27.60 -19.15
C ASN A 238 -9.78 -28.70 -18.12
N GLN A 239 -9.63 -29.98 -18.47
CA GLN A 239 -9.77 -31.09 -17.54
C GLN A 239 -8.64 -31.09 -16.50
N LYS A 240 -7.39 -30.90 -16.93
CA LYS A 240 -6.23 -30.80 -16.02
C LYS A 240 -6.37 -29.63 -15.04
N LEU A 241 -6.83 -28.45 -15.50
CA LEU A 241 -7.13 -27.30 -14.64
C LEU A 241 -8.19 -27.63 -13.58
N ARG A 242 -9.26 -28.33 -13.96
CA ARG A 242 -10.31 -28.75 -13.02
C ARG A 242 -9.82 -29.74 -11.98
N ILE A 243 -8.97 -30.69 -12.37
CA ILE A 243 -8.38 -31.67 -11.45
C ILE A 243 -7.42 -30.96 -10.49
N ALA A 244 -6.60 -30.05 -10.99
CA ALA A 244 -5.58 -29.36 -10.20
C ALA A 244 -6.17 -28.33 -9.22
N THR A 245 -7.16 -27.55 -9.64
CA THR A 245 -7.66 -26.37 -8.89
C THR A 245 -9.11 -26.48 -8.45
N GLY A 246 -9.89 -27.41 -9.01
CA GLY A 246 -11.35 -27.44 -8.89
C GLY A 246 -12.10 -26.54 -9.89
N TYR A 247 -11.39 -25.68 -10.62
CA TYR A 247 -11.98 -24.68 -11.53
C TYR A 247 -11.68 -24.96 -13.00
N SER A 248 -12.61 -24.60 -13.88
CA SER A 248 -12.33 -24.54 -15.33
C SER A 248 -11.53 -23.29 -15.70
N PHE A 249 -10.96 -23.30 -16.91
CA PHE A 249 -10.30 -22.15 -17.52
C PHE A 249 -11.10 -20.83 -17.40
N ARG A 250 -12.39 -20.86 -17.77
CA ARG A 250 -13.26 -19.66 -17.68
C ARG A 250 -13.50 -19.22 -16.23
N GLN A 251 -13.60 -20.17 -15.30
CA GLN A 251 -13.77 -19.87 -13.88
C GLN A 251 -12.50 -19.25 -13.28
N LEU A 252 -11.31 -19.73 -13.68
CA LEU A 252 -10.02 -19.16 -13.26
C LEU A 252 -9.82 -17.74 -13.78
N ILE A 253 -10.16 -17.46 -15.05
CA ILE A 253 -10.15 -16.08 -15.58
C ILE A 253 -11.08 -15.17 -14.77
N HIS A 254 -12.30 -15.64 -14.51
CA HIS A 254 -13.26 -14.87 -13.72
C HIS A 254 -12.72 -14.63 -12.31
N LEU A 255 -12.14 -15.63 -11.66
CA LEU A 255 -11.56 -15.55 -10.32
C LEU A 255 -10.41 -14.54 -10.25
N SER A 256 -9.45 -14.63 -11.18
CA SER A 256 -8.34 -13.67 -11.32
C SER A 256 -8.84 -12.23 -11.49
N ARG A 257 -9.83 -12.01 -12.37
CA ARG A 257 -10.44 -10.69 -12.56
C ARG A 257 -11.09 -10.20 -11.28
N MET A 258 -11.85 -11.04 -10.57
CA MET A 258 -12.52 -10.63 -9.33
C MET A 258 -11.54 -10.24 -8.24
N PHE A 259 -10.44 -10.99 -8.01
CA PHE A 259 -9.44 -10.59 -7.01
C PHE A 259 -8.87 -9.21 -7.29
N ASN A 260 -8.43 -8.96 -8.52
CA ASN A 260 -7.87 -7.66 -8.87
C ASN A 260 -8.92 -6.55 -8.83
N VAL A 261 -10.18 -6.83 -9.20
CA VAL A 261 -11.29 -5.88 -9.01
C VAL A 261 -11.46 -5.54 -7.53
N CYS A 262 -11.53 -6.54 -6.64
CA CYS A 262 -11.67 -6.33 -5.20
C CYS A 262 -10.53 -5.45 -4.66
N SER A 263 -9.29 -5.73 -5.02
CA SER A 263 -8.13 -4.91 -4.63
C SER A 263 -8.20 -3.49 -5.17
N LEU A 264 -8.58 -3.33 -6.44
CA LEU A 264 -8.71 -1.99 -7.04
C LEU A 264 -9.90 -1.20 -6.49
N LEU A 265 -10.93 -1.87 -5.95
CA LEU A 265 -12.08 -1.21 -5.33
C LEU A 265 -11.76 -0.55 -3.99
N GLU A 266 -10.65 -0.92 -3.34
CA GLU A 266 -10.14 -0.30 -2.11
C GLU A 266 -9.57 1.09 -2.34
N PHE A 267 -9.11 1.38 -3.56
CA PHE A 267 -8.65 2.71 -3.95
C PHE A 267 -9.84 3.59 -4.32
N GLU A 268 -10.19 4.51 -3.43
CA GLU A 268 -11.36 5.39 -3.56
C GLU A 268 -11.30 6.28 -4.81
N ASP A 269 -10.09 6.60 -5.28
CA ASP A 269 -9.84 7.46 -6.43
C ASP A 269 -10.06 6.75 -7.78
N LEU A 270 -10.12 5.42 -7.79
CA LEU A 270 -10.46 4.67 -8.99
C LEU A 270 -11.98 4.61 -9.17
N SER A 271 -12.46 5.13 -10.30
CA SER A 271 -13.88 4.99 -10.64
C SER A 271 -14.23 3.52 -10.91
N ILE A 272 -15.38 3.07 -10.42
CA ILE A 272 -15.88 1.70 -10.65
C ILE A 272 -15.99 1.41 -12.16
N ALA A 273 -16.34 2.42 -12.97
CA ALA A 273 -16.39 2.33 -14.43
C ALA A 273 -15.02 2.09 -15.06
N PHE A 274 -13.97 2.75 -14.56
CA PHE A 274 -12.60 2.51 -15.00
C PHE A 274 -12.14 1.09 -14.67
N ILE A 275 -12.38 0.63 -13.43
CA ILE A 275 -12.04 -0.71 -12.97
C ILE A 275 -12.71 -1.77 -13.86
N ALA A 276 -14.03 -1.64 -14.10
CA ALA A 276 -14.74 -2.56 -14.99
C ALA A 276 -14.14 -2.62 -16.41
N LYS A 277 -13.82 -1.45 -16.98
CA LYS A 277 -13.19 -1.37 -18.31
C LYS A 277 -11.79 -2.01 -18.33
N LEU A 278 -10.99 -1.83 -17.27
CA LEU A 278 -9.64 -2.40 -17.14
C LEU A 278 -9.67 -3.93 -17.21
N PHE A 279 -10.68 -4.57 -16.62
CA PHE A 279 -10.87 -6.03 -16.67
C PHE A 279 -11.76 -6.50 -17.83
N CYS A 280 -11.80 -5.72 -18.91
CA CYS A 280 -12.48 -6.05 -20.17
C CYS A 280 -14.00 -6.26 -20.06
N TYR A 281 -14.68 -5.66 -19.08
CA TYR A 281 -16.14 -5.68 -19.03
C TYR A 281 -16.74 -4.71 -20.06
N SER A 282 -17.48 -5.26 -21.03
CA SER A 282 -18.16 -4.48 -22.07
C SER A 282 -19.43 -3.75 -21.61
N SER A 283 -19.95 -4.12 -20.43
CA SER A 283 -21.15 -3.51 -19.85
C SER A 283 -21.08 -3.46 -18.32
N MET A 284 -21.38 -2.28 -17.76
CA MET A 284 -21.49 -2.08 -16.31
C MET A 284 -22.57 -2.98 -15.69
N ASN A 285 -23.66 -3.26 -16.41
CA ASN A 285 -24.72 -4.14 -15.90
C ASN A 285 -24.22 -5.59 -15.74
N THR A 286 -23.41 -6.06 -16.68
CA THR A 286 -22.78 -7.39 -16.59
C THR A 286 -21.79 -7.43 -15.44
N PHE A 287 -20.95 -6.40 -15.32
CA PHE A 287 -19.99 -6.27 -14.23
C PHE A 287 -20.67 -6.30 -12.85
N TYR A 288 -21.67 -5.45 -12.62
CA TYR A 288 -22.38 -5.39 -11.33
C TYR A 288 -23.06 -6.71 -10.99
N ARG A 289 -23.67 -7.39 -11.97
CA ARG A 289 -24.33 -8.68 -11.78
C ARG A 289 -23.32 -9.78 -11.42
N GLU A 290 -22.21 -9.87 -12.14
CA GLU A 290 -21.18 -10.89 -11.88
C GLU A 290 -20.47 -10.64 -10.56
N PHE A 291 -20.11 -9.39 -10.28
CA PHE A 291 -19.49 -9.00 -9.02
C PHE A 291 -20.40 -9.31 -7.82
N LYS A 292 -21.68 -8.93 -7.88
CA LYS A 292 -22.65 -9.24 -6.82
C LYS A 292 -22.90 -10.73 -6.65
N LYS A 293 -22.84 -11.51 -7.74
CA LYS A 293 -22.92 -12.96 -7.66
C LYS A 293 -21.70 -13.56 -6.94
N TYR A 294 -20.52 -12.95 -7.09
CA TYR A 294 -19.28 -13.41 -6.49
C TYR A 294 -19.16 -13.00 -5.02
N THR A 295 -19.29 -11.71 -4.70
CA THR A 295 -19.09 -11.17 -3.34
C THR A 295 -20.36 -11.14 -2.49
N GLY A 296 -21.54 -11.29 -3.09
CA GLY A 296 -22.83 -11.01 -2.46
C GLY A 296 -23.24 -9.53 -2.48
N LEU A 297 -22.31 -8.63 -2.81
CA LEU A 297 -22.47 -7.17 -2.73
C LEU A 297 -22.30 -6.53 -4.10
N THR A 298 -22.98 -5.41 -4.37
CA THR A 298 -22.60 -4.59 -5.53
C THR A 298 -21.18 -4.02 -5.35
N PRO A 299 -20.45 -3.66 -6.42
CA PRO A 299 -19.14 -3.02 -6.30
C PRO A 299 -19.15 -1.78 -5.40
N GLU A 300 -20.24 -1.02 -5.43
CA GLU A 300 -20.45 0.14 -4.57
C GLU A 300 -20.71 -0.27 -3.12
N GLU A 301 -21.59 -1.24 -2.88
CA GLU A 301 -21.81 -1.85 -1.55
C GLU A 301 -20.54 -2.47 -1.00
N TYR A 302 -19.72 -3.16 -1.78
CA TYR A 302 -18.46 -3.77 -1.35
C TYR A 302 -17.43 -2.72 -0.95
N ARG A 303 -17.26 -1.70 -1.81
CA ARG A 303 -16.51 -0.49 -1.46
C ARG A 303 -17.11 0.19 -0.23
N ASN A 304 -18.42 0.01 0.02
CA ASN A 304 -19.12 0.50 1.19
C ASN A 304 -19.10 -0.41 2.43
N GLU A 305 -18.87 -1.70 2.34
CA GLU A 305 -18.98 -2.65 3.45
C GLU A 305 -17.64 -2.92 4.12
N GLY A 306 -16.53 -2.66 3.43
CA GLY A 306 -15.27 -2.32 4.09
C GLY A 306 -15.41 -1.17 5.10
N ARG A 307 -16.53 -0.44 5.10
CA ARG A 307 -16.91 0.58 6.11
C ARG A 307 -17.47 0.00 7.43
N GLY A 308 -17.18 -1.25 7.78
CA GLY A 308 -17.43 -1.82 9.12
C GLY A 308 -16.67 -1.12 10.26
N HIS A 309 -15.64 -0.32 9.94
CA HIS A 309 -15.00 0.61 10.87
C HIS A 309 -14.98 2.03 10.30
N ALA A 310 -15.97 2.81 10.76
CA ALA A 310 -16.06 4.27 10.80
C ALA A 310 -16.60 5.05 9.59
N ARG A 311 -17.73 5.70 9.84
CA ARG A 311 -18.11 6.97 9.22
C ARG A 311 -17.05 8.04 9.51
N HIS A 312 -16.47 8.63 8.46
CA HIS A 312 -15.80 9.92 8.53
C HIS A 312 -16.85 11.03 8.29
N PRO A 313 -16.97 12.05 9.15
CA PRO A 313 -17.57 13.31 8.78
C PRO A 313 -16.51 14.15 8.04
N GLY A 314 -16.53 14.11 6.70
CA GLY A 314 -15.83 15.08 5.83
C GLY A 314 -14.33 14.87 5.54
N ALA A 315 -14.02 14.72 4.24
CA ALA A 315 -12.80 15.15 3.51
C ALA A 315 -11.42 14.46 3.74
N ALA A 316 -10.93 13.86 2.63
CA ALA A 316 -9.55 13.88 2.08
C ALA A 316 -8.43 13.17 2.89
N TYR A 317 -7.70 12.17 2.39
CA TYR A 317 -6.93 12.18 1.14
C TYR A 317 -6.45 10.78 0.69
N GLN A 318 -6.73 10.40 -0.56
CA GLN A 318 -5.70 10.41 -1.62
C GLN A 318 -6.24 11.34 -2.72
N SER A 319 -6.68 12.55 -2.33
CA SER A 319 -7.24 13.48 -3.31
C SER A 319 -6.24 13.63 -4.44
N ILE A 320 -6.73 13.52 -5.67
CA ILE A 320 -6.07 14.01 -6.88
C ILE A 320 -5.36 15.36 -6.66
N ALA A 321 -5.78 16.20 -5.70
CA ALA A 321 -5.04 17.38 -5.24
C ALA A 321 -3.63 17.08 -4.67
N LEU A 322 -3.44 16.02 -3.88
CA LEU A 322 -2.15 15.57 -3.37
C LEU A 322 -1.23 15.03 -4.44
N GLU A 323 -1.77 14.18 -5.30
CA GLU A 323 -1.00 13.64 -6.41
C GLU A 323 -0.57 14.78 -7.33
N LEU A 324 -1.48 15.74 -7.59
CA LEU A 324 -1.16 16.98 -8.30
C LEU A 324 -0.08 17.79 -7.55
N LEU A 325 -0.13 17.88 -6.22
CA LEU A 325 0.89 18.57 -5.43
C LEU A 325 2.25 17.86 -5.52
N ALA A 326 2.28 16.53 -5.34
CA ALA A 326 3.49 15.72 -5.46
C ALA A 326 4.09 15.83 -6.87
N TYR A 327 3.25 15.75 -7.89
CA TYR A 327 3.65 15.97 -9.28
C TYR A 327 4.22 17.37 -9.50
N VAL A 328 3.65 18.41 -8.89
CA VAL A 328 4.25 19.76 -8.90
C VAL A 328 5.62 19.74 -8.20
N HIS A 329 5.77 19.11 -7.04
CA HIS A 329 7.06 18.99 -6.34
C HIS A 329 8.13 18.21 -7.12
N SER A 330 7.74 17.24 -7.95
CA SER A 330 8.68 16.48 -8.78
C SER A 330 9.05 17.20 -10.07
N ASN A 331 8.17 18.07 -10.59
CA ASN A 331 8.32 18.67 -11.91
C ASN A 331 8.43 20.21 -11.90
N TYR A 332 8.52 20.86 -10.73
CA TYR A 332 8.48 22.33 -10.63
C TYR A 332 9.63 23.03 -11.38
N ARG A 333 10.76 22.36 -11.61
CA ARG A 333 11.93 22.98 -12.26
C ARG A 333 11.70 23.26 -13.75
N ASP A 334 10.89 22.44 -14.40
CA ASP A 334 10.61 22.54 -15.83
C ASP A 334 9.34 23.35 -16.10
N LYS A 335 9.08 23.61 -17.39
CA LYS A 335 7.85 24.28 -17.83
C LYS A 335 6.63 23.42 -17.46
N LEU A 336 5.89 23.87 -16.45
CA LEU A 336 4.75 23.14 -15.90
C LEU A 336 3.47 23.98 -16.01
N THR A 337 2.53 23.55 -16.85
CA THR A 337 1.25 24.25 -17.05
C THR A 337 0.07 23.40 -16.61
N GLY A 338 -1.05 24.03 -16.24
CA GLY A 338 -2.26 23.31 -15.85
C GLY A 338 -2.83 22.43 -16.96
N ALA A 339 -2.59 22.77 -18.23
CA ALA A 339 -2.99 21.93 -19.36
C ALA A 339 -2.13 20.65 -19.46
N MET A 340 -0.82 20.75 -19.21
CA MET A 340 0.08 19.60 -19.15
C MET A 340 -0.28 18.70 -17.96
N ALA A 341 -0.45 19.29 -16.77
CA ALA A 341 -0.87 18.55 -15.59
C ALA A 341 -2.24 17.86 -15.81
N ALA A 342 -3.22 18.54 -16.40
CA ALA A 342 -4.52 17.93 -16.68
C ALA A 342 -4.42 16.73 -17.65
N ARG A 343 -3.59 16.85 -18.69
CA ARG A 343 -3.32 15.77 -19.63
C ARG A 343 -2.64 14.58 -18.95
N ASP A 344 -1.61 14.84 -18.16
CA ASP A 344 -0.80 13.82 -17.50
C ASP A 344 -1.60 13.10 -16.38
N PHE A 345 -2.59 13.78 -15.80
CA PHE A 345 -3.56 13.23 -14.85
C PHE A 345 -4.84 12.68 -15.51
N HIS A 346 -4.92 12.72 -16.84
CA HIS A 346 -6.08 12.28 -17.62
C HIS A 346 -7.42 12.91 -17.18
N ILE A 347 -7.40 14.16 -16.73
CA ILE A 347 -8.59 14.95 -16.35
C ILE A 347 -8.78 16.18 -17.23
N SER A 348 -9.96 16.79 -17.20
CA SER A 348 -10.18 18.07 -17.88
C SER A 348 -9.46 19.21 -17.14
N VAL A 349 -9.01 20.23 -17.88
CA VAL A 349 -8.42 21.45 -17.28
C VAL A 349 -9.40 22.14 -16.33
N SER A 350 -10.70 22.10 -16.65
CA SER A 350 -11.75 22.66 -15.79
C SER A 350 -11.88 21.92 -14.45
N LEU A 351 -11.75 20.59 -14.46
CA LEU A 351 -11.76 19.78 -13.25
C LEU A 351 -10.50 20.03 -12.42
N LEU A 352 -9.33 20.09 -13.05
CA LEU A 352 -8.07 20.43 -12.38
C LEU A 352 -8.16 21.79 -11.68
N GLN A 353 -8.65 22.83 -12.36
CA GLN A 353 -8.80 24.15 -11.75
C GLN A 353 -9.80 24.14 -10.58
N LYS A 354 -10.87 23.36 -10.70
CA LYS A 354 -11.84 23.19 -9.60
C LYS A 354 -11.19 22.53 -8.38
N ILE A 355 -10.39 21.48 -8.59
CA ILE A 355 -9.64 20.76 -7.54
C ILE A 355 -8.65 21.71 -6.86
N ILE A 356 -7.81 22.41 -7.64
CA ILE A 356 -6.79 23.30 -7.08
C ILE A 356 -7.44 24.44 -6.28
N LYS A 357 -8.49 25.05 -6.83
CA LYS A 357 -9.22 26.13 -6.14
C LYS A 357 -9.95 25.64 -4.88
N SER A 358 -10.47 24.41 -4.88
CA SER A 358 -11.17 23.87 -3.71
C SER A 358 -10.19 23.49 -2.59
N HIS A 359 -9.04 22.90 -2.93
CA HIS A 359 -8.07 22.37 -1.96
C HIS A 359 -6.98 23.36 -1.55
N PHE A 360 -6.41 24.11 -2.48
CA PHE A 360 -5.27 25.00 -2.23
C PHE A 360 -5.64 26.49 -2.23
N LYS A 361 -6.91 26.81 -2.57
CA LYS A 361 -7.44 28.20 -2.62
C LYS A 361 -6.69 29.14 -3.57
N CYS A 362 -5.94 28.59 -4.50
CA CYS A 362 -5.19 29.32 -5.52
C CYS A 362 -5.48 28.75 -6.91
N SER A 363 -4.82 29.29 -7.93
CA SER A 363 -4.71 28.73 -9.27
C SER A 363 -3.52 27.77 -9.37
N PHE A 364 -3.52 26.91 -10.38
CA PHE A 364 -2.41 25.97 -10.60
C PHE A 364 -1.06 26.67 -10.78
N SER A 365 -1.02 27.80 -11.51
CA SER A 365 0.21 28.56 -11.71
C SER A 365 0.74 29.18 -10.41
N GLU A 366 -0.15 29.62 -9.53
CA GLU A 366 0.20 30.12 -8.20
C GLU A 366 0.73 28.98 -7.31
N LEU A 367 0.12 27.80 -7.36
CA LEU A 367 0.62 26.62 -6.63
C LEU A 367 2.06 26.27 -7.05
N VAL A 368 2.33 26.24 -8.36
CA VAL A 368 3.68 26.00 -8.89
C VAL A 368 4.63 27.11 -8.41
N ALA A 369 4.24 28.38 -8.50
CA ALA A 369 5.07 29.50 -8.05
C ALA A 369 5.40 29.42 -6.55
N GLU A 370 4.43 29.05 -5.72
CA GLU A 370 4.63 28.85 -4.28
C GLU A 370 5.65 27.75 -3.99
N VAL A 371 5.51 26.59 -4.62
CA VAL A 371 6.44 25.46 -4.45
C VAL A 371 7.87 25.88 -4.85
N ARG A 372 8.02 26.57 -5.98
CA ARG A 372 9.32 27.08 -6.44
C ARG A 372 9.94 28.08 -5.46
N VAL A 373 9.14 29.00 -4.92
CA VAL A 373 9.62 29.97 -3.91
C VAL A 373 10.05 29.28 -2.63
N ARG A 374 9.36 28.22 -2.18
CA ARG A 374 9.75 27.43 -1.00
C ARG A 374 11.08 26.70 -1.21
N TYR A 375 11.33 26.12 -2.39
CA TYR A 375 12.66 25.56 -2.69
C TYR A 375 13.74 26.65 -2.78
N ALA A 376 13.40 27.81 -3.35
CA ALA A 376 14.32 28.94 -3.42
C ALA A 376 14.71 29.47 -2.04
N SER A 377 13.77 29.57 -1.08
CA SER A 377 14.07 30.02 0.28
C SER A 377 15.04 29.09 0.99
N VAL A 378 14.89 27.77 0.82
CA VAL A 378 15.85 26.79 1.36
C VAL A 378 17.23 26.98 0.73
N MET A 379 17.31 27.16 -0.60
CA MET A 379 18.59 27.40 -1.29
C MET A 379 19.23 28.74 -0.91
N LEU A 380 18.43 29.76 -0.61
CA LEU A 380 18.89 31.08 -0.17
C LEU A 380 19.58 31.01 1.20
N CYS A 381 19.09 30.16 2.10
CA CYS A 381 19.71 29.91 3.41
C CYS A 381 20.92 28.97 3.31
N ALA A 382 20.79 27.88 2.55
CA ALA A 382 21.80 26.82 2.50
C ALA A 382 23.02 27.15 1.63
N THR A 383 22.94 28.17 0.76
CA THR A 383 23.99 28.45 -0.23
C THR A 383 24.26 29.93 -0.42
N GLN A 384 25.46 30.26 -0.91
CA GLN A 384 25.84 31.62 -1.33
C GLN A 384 25.59 31.89 -2.82
N MET A 385 24.79 31.04 -3.48
CA MET A 385 24.52 31.16 -4.90
C MET A 385 23.82 32.49 -5.24
N PRO A 386 24.13 33.16 -6.37
CA PRO A 386 23.41 34.37 -6.77
C PRO A 386 21.90 34.16 -6.87
N VAL A 387 21.12 35.18 -6.48
CA VAL A 387 19.63 35.11 -6.50
C VAL A 387 19.10 34.84 -7.92
N CYS A 388 19.77 35.36 -8.95
CA CYS A 388 19.43 35.08 -10.35
C CYS A 388 19.56 33.59 -10.69
N ASP A 389 20.59 32.93 -10.19
CA ASP A 389 20.86 31.53 -10.48
C ASP A 389 19.87 30.63 -9.73
N ILE A 390 19.53 30.97 -8.48
CA ILE A 390 18.48 30.28 -7.71
C ILE A 390 17.12 30.41 -8.41
N ALA A 391 16.79 31.59 -8.95
CA ALA A 391 15.55 31.79 -9.69
C ALA A 391 15.47 30.85 -10.91
N VAL A 392 16.56 30.72 -11.67
CA VAL A 392 16.65 29.81 -12.81
C VAL A 392 16.56 28.35 -12.38
N LEU A 393 17.32 27.94 -11.35
CA LEU A 393 17.33 26.55 -10.85
C LEU A 393 15.98 26.10 -10.27
N THR A 394 15.20 27.04 -9.77
CA THR A 394 13.85 26.77 -9.27
C THR A 394 12.78 26.91 -10.36
N GLY A 395 13.17 27.08 -11.62
CA GLY A 395 12.29 26.98 -12.79
C GLY A 395 11.60 28.29 -13.20
N PHE A 396 12.01 29.44 -12.66
CA PHE A 396 11.47 30.73 -13.13
C PHE A 396 12.14 31.17 -14.45
N GLU A 397 11.33 31.45 -15.46
CA GLU A 397 11.80 31.88 -16.77
C GLU A 397 12.46 33.27 -16.74
N ASN A 398 12.11 34.12 -15.76
CA ASN A 398 12.72 35.43 -15.60
C ASN A 398 12.74 35.90 -14.13
N ILE A 399 13.79 36.67 -13.80
CA ILE A 399 14.06 37.16 -12.45
C ILE A 399 12.99 38.12 -11.92
N SER A 400 12.33 38.88 -12.81
CA SER A 400 11.25 39.80 -12.42
C SER A 400 10.04 39.05 -11.88
N THR A 401 9.68 37.91 -12.50
CA THR A 401 8.58 37.04 -12.05
C THR A 401 8.93 36.35 -10.74
N PHE A 402 10.18 35.88 -10.61
CA PHE A 402 10.70 35.36 -9.35
C PHE A 402 10.61 36.39 -8.22
N ASN A 403 11.14 37.59 -8.41
CA ASN A 403 11.16 38.62 -7.36
C ASN A 403 9.75 39.01 -6.92
N ARG A 404 8.80 39.11 -7.87
CA ARG A 404 7.39 39.38 -7.56
C ARG A 404 6.79 38.24 -6.73
N ALA A 405 6.92 37.00 -7.17
CA ALA A 405 6.39 35.83 -6.46
C ALA A 405 7.06 35.68 -5.09
N PHE A 406 8.38 35.81 -5.00
CA PHE A 406 9.11 35.67 -3.74
C PHE A 406 8.66 36.70 -2.72
N LYS A 407 8.56 37.97 -3.12
CA LYS A 407 8.04 39.05 -2.25
C LYS A 407 6.58 38.83 -1.85
N GLU A 408 5.77 38.26 -2.75
CA GLU A 408 4.37 37.96 -2.48
C GLU A 408 4.21 36.87 -1.42
N TYR A 409 4.97 35.77 -1.50
CA TYR A 409 4.87 34.63 -0.59
C TYR A 409 5.67 34.81 0.72
N MET A 410 6.88 35.37 0.64
CA MET A 410 7.78 35.52 1.79
C MET A 410 7.68 36.90 2.45
N LYS A 411 6.93 37.84 1.87
CA LYS A 411 6.71 39.23 2.34
C LYS A 411 7.94 40.15 2.34
N GLU A 412 9.10 39.62 1.98
CA GLU A 412 10.35 40.36 1.78
C GLU A 412 11.04 39.92 0.48
N THR A 413 12.03 40.67 0.01
CA THR A 413 12.77 40.28 -1.20
C THR A 413 13.72 39.11 -0.89
N ALA A 414 14.05 38.29 -1.89
CA ALA A 414 14.96 37.16 -1.72
C ALA A 414 16.34 37.55 -1.13
N GLY A 415 16.83 38.74 -1.45
CA GLY A 415 18.07 39.27 -0.89
C GLY A 415 17.94 39.71 0.58
N GLU A 416 16.80 40.29 0.96
CA GLU A 416 16.49 40.61 2.36
C GLU A 416 16.31 39.33 3.19
N TYR A 417 15.56 38.36 2.66
CA TYR A 417 15.34 37.04 3.27
C TYR A 417 16.65 36.30 3.56
N ARG A 418 17.61 36.33 2.62
CA ARG A 418 18.93 35.73 2.84
C ARG A 418 19.67 36.40 4.00
N ARG A 419 19.69 37.74 4.04
CA ARG A 419 20.39 38.49 5.08
C ARG A 419 19.77 38.26 6.45
N SER A 420 18.44 38.31 6.55
CA SER A 420 17.71 38.12 7.80
C SER A 420 17.96 36.73 8.40
N MET A 421 18.02 35.68 7.58
CA MET A 421 18.30 34.31 8.03
C MET A 421 19.78 34.11 8.42
N GLN A 422 20.73 34.70 7.71
CA GLN A 422 22.16 34.63 8.04
C GLN A 422 22.52 35.42 9.31
N GLU A 423 21.77 36.48 9.62
CA GLU A 423 21.90 37.25 10.86
C GLU A 423 21.32 36.49 12.08
N GLN A 424 20.33 35.60 11.88
CA GLN A 424 19.76 34.76 12.95
C GLN A 424 20.62 33.55 13.31
N ASP A 425 21.44 33.04 12.37
CA ASP A 425 22.36 31.92 12.57
C ASP A 425 23.80 32.37 12.95
N SER A 426 24.04 33.67 13.11
CA SER A 426 25.31 34.20 13.66
C SER A 426 25.24 34.21 15.20
N PRO A 427 26.19 33.57 15.91
CA PRO A 427 26.13 33.39 17.37
C PRO A 427 26.23 34.69 18.18
#